data_AF-A0A0Q7SVA0-F1
#
_entry.id   AF-A0A0Q7SVA0-F1
#
_cell.length_a   1.000
_cell.length_b   1.000
_cell.length_c   1.000
_cell.angle_alpha   90.00
_cell.angle_beta   90.00
_cell.angle_gamma   90.00
#
_symmetry.space_group_name_H-M   'P 1'
#
loop_
_entity.id
_entity.type
_entity.pdbx_description
1 polymer ?
#
loop_
_entity_poly.entity_id
_entity_poly.type
_entity_poly.pdbx_seq_one_letter_code
_entity_poly.pdbx_strand_id
1 'polypeptide(L)'
;MKKIAVAAAVAVSALAFAAQASAAVSNFDLLQAARCRGLAASDTLGKMDTAKIDAMLKTESSARELAVRTSIVNKMTAAQKEANAADAAKKEKLLAERSGACAAWLN
;
A
#
# COMPACT_ATOMS: atom_id res chain seq x y z
N MET A 1 40.77 -16.97 -23.42
CA MET A 1 39.74 -15.97 -23.76
C MET A 1 38.43 -16.70 -24.06
N LYS A 2 37.49 -16.69 -23.13
CA LYS A 2 36.11 -17.18 -23.35
C LYS A 2 35.20 -16.20 -22.64
N LYS A 3 34.53 -15.37 -23.42
CA LYS A 3 33.55 -14.38 -22.95
C LYS A 3 32.27 -15.16 -22.67
N ILE A 4 31.89 -15.29 -21.40
CA ILE A 4 30.55 -15.73 -21.04
C ILE A 4 29.92 -14.54 -20.32
N ALA A 5 29.18 -13.76 -21.10
CA ALA A 5 28.22 -12.81 -20.56
C ALA A 5 27.03 -13.63 -20.06
N VAL A 6 26.84 -13.69 -18.74
CA VAL A 6 25.56 -14.08 -18.15
C VAL A 6 24.93 -12.81 -17.62
N ALA A 7 24.12 -12.19 -18.48
CA ALA A 7 23.13 -11.22 -18.06
C ALA A 7 22.02 -12.00 -17.32
N ALA A 8 22.07 -12.02 -15.99
CA ALA A 8 20.93 -12.41 -15.18
C ALA A 8 20.21 -11.13 -14.76
N ALA A 9 19.25 -10.72 -15.58
CA ALA A 9 18.25 -9.73 -15.21
C ALA A 9 17.50 -10.26 -13.99
N VAL A 10 17.63 -9.60 -12.84
CA VAL A 10 16.68 -9.75 -11.74
C VAL A 10 15.42 -9.02 -12.19
N ALA A 11 14.60 -9.74 -12.95
CA ALA A 11 13.29 -9.30 -13.36
C ALA A 11 12.46 -9.09 -12.10
N VAL A 12 12.06 -7.84 -11.93
CA VAL A 12 10.96 -7.31 -11.12
C VAL A 12 9.93 -8.41 -10.86
N SER A 13 9.73 -8.74 -9.58
CA SER A 13 8.54 -9.45 -9.12
C SER A 13 7.33 -8.54 -9.32
N ALA A 14 6.87 -8.46 -10.58
CA ALA A 14 5.53 -8.03 -10.92
C ALA A 14 4.61 -9.10 -10.36
N LEU A 15 4.14 -8.87 -9.14
CA LEU A 15 3.00 -9.60 -8.61
C LEU A 15 1.83 -9.30 -9.55
N ALA A 16 1.54 -10.31 -10.38
CA ALA A 16 0.43 -10.33 -11.29
C ALA A 16 -0.87 -10.08 -10.52
N PHE A 17 -1.41 -8.87 -10.65
CA PHE A 17 -2.78 -8.53 -10.24
C PHE A 17 -3.83 -9.02 -11.25
N ALA A 18 -3.52 -10.06 -12.01
CA ALA A 18 -4.43 -10.67 -12.96
C ALA A 18 -4.40 -12.19 -12.72
N ALA A 19 -5.54 -12.72 -12.25
CA ALA A 19 -5.78 -14.12 -11.89
C ALA A 19 -5.32 -14.56 -10.48
N GLN A 20 -5.84 -13.91 -9.44
CA GLN A 20 -6.05 -14.62 -8.17
C GLN A 20 -7.56 -14.84 -8.02
N ALA A 21 -7.99 -16.06 -8.33
CA ALA A 21 -9.24 -16.59 -7.83
C ALA A 21 -9.32 -16.26 -6.34
N SER A 22 -10.44 -15.64 -5.95
CA SER A 22 -10.72 -14.98 -4.67
C SER A 22 -10.22 -15.73 -3.43
N ALA A 23 -8.97 -15.47 -3.03
CA ALA A 23 -8.65 -15.47 -1.62
C ALA A 23 -9.37 -14.25 -1.03
N ALA A 24 -10.36 -14.48 -0.15
CA ALA A 24 -11.10 -13.39 0.47
C ALA A 24 -10.12 -12.41 1.14
N VAL A 25 -10.28 -11.11 0.86
CA VAL A 25 -9.43 -10.07 1.48
C VAL A 25 -9.56 -10.19 2.99
N SER A 26 -8.45 -10.40 3.69
CA SER A 26 -8.49 -10.57 5.14
C SER A 26 -8.65 -9.22 5.85
N ASN A 27 -9.04 -9.24 7.13
CA ASN A 27 -9.05 -8.00 7.93
C ASN A 27 -7.64 -7.39 8.04
N PHE A 28 -6.59 -8.22 8.01
CA PHE A 28 -5.21 -7.74 8.01
C PHE A 28 -4.89 -6.98 6.72
N ASP A 29 -5.26 -7.52 5.56
CA ASP A 29 -5.05 -6.88 4.26
C ASP A 29 -5.78 -5.54 4.19
N LEU A 30 -7.01 -5.46 4.74
CA LEU A 30 -7.76 -4.20 4.80
C LEU A 30 -7.06 -3.15 5.67
N LEU A 31 -6.49 -3.54 6.82
CA LEU A 31 -5.76 -2.61 7.67
C LEU A 31 -4.43 -2.16 7.04
N GLN A 32 -3.76 -3.05 6.31
CA GLN A 32 -2.56 -2.71 5.56
C GLN A 32 -2.88 -1.74 4.41
N ALA A 33 -3.90 -2.05 3.61
CA ALA A 33 -4.38 -1.16 2.56
C ALA A 33 -4.83 0.20 3.11
N ALA A 34 -5.50 0.23 4.26
CA ALA A 34 -5.88 1.47 4.93
C ALA A 34 -4.65 2.33 5.30
N ARG A 35 -3.58 1.71 5.84
CA ARG A 35 -2.31 2.39 6.11
C ARG A 35 -1.70 2.94 4.82
N CYS A 36 -1.63 2.13 3.77
CA CYS A 36 -1.11 2.52 2.46
C CYS A 36 -1.87 3.69 1.84
N ARG A 37 -3.20 3.68 1.94
CA ARG A 37 -4.06 4.80 1.54
C ARG A 37 -3.69 6.08 2.28
N GLY A 38 -3.52 5.99 3.61
CA GLY A 38 -3.13 7.14 4.43
C GLY A 38 -1.78 7.74 4.01
N LEU A 39 -0.78 6.90 3.74
CA LEU A 39 0.54 7.34 3.24
C LEU A 39 0.46 7.95 1.83
N ALA A 40 -0.35 7.37 0.94
CA ALA A 40 -0.57 7.88 -0.41
C ALA A 40 -1.30 9.24 -0.43
N ALA A 41 -2.21 9.47 0.53
CA ALA A 41 -2.96 10.72 0.65
C ALA A 41 -2.18 11.85 1.36
N SER A 42 -0.92 11.62 1.77
CA SER A 42 -0.10 12.63 2.44
C SER A 42 0.48 13.64 1.45
N ASP A 43 0.29 14.93 1.72
CA ASP A 43 0.92 16.01 0.95
C ASP A 43 2.43 16.03 1.18
N THR A 44 2.87 15.71 2.39
CA THR A 44 4.30 15.72 2.77
C THR A 44 5.11 14.66 2.04
N LEU A 45 4.50 13.52 1.71
CA LEU A 45 5.12 12.46 0.92
C LEU A 45 4.96 12.65 -0.59
N GLY A 46 4.25 13.70 -1.02
CA GLY A 46 3.82 13.88 -2.41
C GLY A 46 2.59 13.02 -2.68
N LYS A 47 1.43 13.65 -2.70
CA LYS A 47 0.12 13.02 -2.84
C LYS A 47 0.05 12.16 -4.11
N MET A 48 -0.51 10.96 -3.99
CA MET A 48 -0.75 10.01 -5.07
C MET A 48 -2.26 9.84 -5.31
N ASP A 49 -2.64 9.29 -6.47
CA ASP A 49 -4.02 8.87 -6.71
C ASP A 49 -4.39 7.70 -5.78
N THR A 50 -5.49 7.85 -5.04
CA THR A 50 -5.99 6.83 -4.11
C THR A 50 -7.29 6.19 -4.59
N ALA A 51 -7.81 6.56 -5.76
CA ALA A 51 -9.15 6.14 -6.19
C ALA A 51 -9.34 4.61 -6.19
N LYS A 52 -8.33 3.86 -6.67
CA LYS A 52 -8.38 2.39 -6.70
C LYS A 52 -8.47 1.77 -5.30
N ILE A 53 -7.58 2.18 -4.39
CA ILE A 53 -7.54 1.65 -3.03
C ILE A 53 -8.76 2.09 -2.22
N ASP A 54 -9.29 3.29 -2.47
CA ASP A 54 -10.53 3.79 -1.88
C ASP A 54 -11.73 2.93 -2.30
N ALA A 55 -11.84 2.59 -3.59
CA ALA A 55 -12.90 1.74 -4.10
C ALA A 55 -12.84 0.33 -3.52
N MET A 56 -11.63 -0.27 -3.44
CA MET A 56 -11.43 -1.58 -2.84
C MET A 56 -11.81 -1.58 -1.35
N LEU A 57 -11.28 -0.62 -0.57
CA LEU A 57 -11.60 -0.51 0.86
C LEU A 57 -13.10 -0.33 1.09
N LYS A 58 -13.78 0.45 0.26
CA LYS A 58 -15.24 0.62 0.34
C LYS A 58 -15.99 -0.69 0.09
N THR A 59 -15.64 -1.42 -0.96
CA THR A 59 -16.28 -2.69 -1.33
C THR A 59 -16.04 -3.75 -0.25
N GLU A 60 -14.79 -3.97 0.13
CA GLU A 60 -14.40 -5.06 1.04
C GLU A 60 -14.76 -4.80 2.50
N SER A 61 -14.83 -3.53 2.92
CA SER A 61 -15.24 -3.17 4.29
C SER A 61 -16.76 -3.21 4.50
N SER A 62 -17.55 -3.17 3.43
CA SER A 62 -19.02 -3.04 3.48
C SER A 62 -19.75 -4.21 4.15
N ALA A 63 -19.10 -5.38 4.20
CA ALA A 63 -19.60 -6.60 4.85
C ALA A 63 -18.92 -6.89 6.20
N ARG A 64 -17.97 -6.05 6.65
CA ARG A 64 -17.19 -6.31 7.86
C ARG A 64 -17.91 -5.84 9.12
N GLU A 65 -17.52 -6.35 10.27
CA GLU A 65 -17.99 -5.85 11.56
C GLU A 65 -17.63 -4.38 11.76
N LEU A 66 -18.44 -3.67 12.55
CA LEU A 66 -18.25 -2.24 12.82
C LEU A 66 -16.84 -1.95 13.37
N ALA A 67 -16.32 -2.79 14.26
CA ALA A 67 -14.99 -2.63 14.84
C ALA A 67 -13.87 -2.65 13.78
N VAL A 68 -14.00 -3.48 12.74
CA VAL A 68 -13.04 -3.56 11.63
C VAL A 68 -13.12 -2.29 10.77
N ARG A 69 -14.33 -1.82 10.45
CA ARG A 69 -14.53 -0.59 9.68
C ARG A 69 -13.94 0.63 10.39
N THR A 70 -14.19 0.75 11.69
CA THR A 70 -13.59 1.82 12.51
C THR A 70 -12.07 1.71 12.52
N SER A 71 -11.52 0.50 12.61
CA SER A 71 -10.07 0.27 12.58
C SER A 71 -9.44 0.67 11.25
N ILE A 72 -10.12 0.43 10.13
CA ILE A 72 -9.70 0.87 8.78
C ILE A 72 -9.61 2.39 8.74
N VAL A 73 -10.68 3.10 9.13
CA VAL A 73 -10.69 4.58 9.13
C VAL A 73 -9.59 5.13 10.04
N ASN A 74 -9.44 4.58 11.24
CA ASN A 74 -8.42 5.00 12.19
C ASN A 74 -7.00 4.78 11.66
N LYS A 75 -6.72 3.62 11.05
CA LYS A 75 -5.40 3.31 10.44
C LYS A 75 -5.07 4.29 9.33
N MET A 76 -6.04 4.59 8.48
CA MET A 76 -5.90 5.51 7.37
C MET A 76 -5.60 6.93 7.83
N THR A 77 -6.39 7.46 8.76
CA THR A 77 -6.19 8.81 9.32
C THR A 77 -4.88 8.89 10.12
N ALA A 78 -4.54 7.86 10.89
CA ALA A 78 -3.30 7.82 11.66
C ALA A 78 -2.07 7.83 10.74
N ALA A 79 -2.07 7.00 9.69
CA ALA A 79 -0.96 6.95 8.73
C ALA A 79 -0.80 8.28 7.97
N GLN A 80 -1.90 8.92 7.57
CA GLN A 80 -1.84 10.23 6.92
C GLN A 80 -1.29 11.30 7.87
N LYS A 81 -1.75 11.34 9.13
CA LYS A 81 -1.22 12.26 10.14
C LYS A 81 0.26 12.00 10.42
N GLU A 82 0.64 10.73 10.54
CA GLU A 82 2.02 10.31 10.74
C GLU A 82 2.93 10.82 9.61
N ALA A 83 2.47 10.66 8.37
CA ALA A 83 3.19 11.10 7.18
C ALA A 83 3.27 12.62 7.07
N ASN A 84 2.19 13.33 7.40
CA ASN A 84 2.15 14.79 7.38
C ASN A 84 3.00 15.44 8.50
N ALA A 85 3.19 14.74 9.62
CA ALA A 85 4.02 15.19 10.73
C ALA A 85 5.47 14.66 10.67
N ALA A 86 5.84 13.96 9.59
CA ALA A 86 7.15 13.33 9.48
C ALA A 86 8.25 14.37 9.25
N ASP A 87 9.29 14.32 10.09
CA ASP A 87 10.57 14.98 9.81
C ASP A 87 11.30 14.29 8.63
N ALA A 88 12.45 14.85 8.22
CA ALA A 88 13.20 14.36 7.07
C ALA A 88 13.58 12.86 7.16
N ALA A 89 14.04 12.40 8.33
CA ALA A 89 14.47 11.02 8.52
C ALA A 89 13.26 10.06 8.53
N LYS A 90 12.15 10.48 9.14
CA LYS A 90 10.92 9.69 9.16
C LYS A 90 10.25 9.65 7.79
N LYS A 91 10.29 10.76 7.05
CA LYS A 91 9.76 10.87 5.68
C LYS A 91 10.39 9.85 4.75
N GLU A 92 11.70 9.68 4.79
CA GLU A 92 12.41 8.71 3.95
C GLU A 92 11.96 7.28 4.22
N LYS A 93 11.77 6.91 5.49
CA LYS A 93 11.25 5.59 5.89
C LYS A 93 9.81 5.36 5.40
N LEU A 94 8.94 6.35 5.54
CA LEU A 94 7.55 6.25 5.09
C LEU A 94 7.45 6.21 3.56
N LEU A 95 8.35 6.90 2.86
CA LEU A 95 8.47 6.77 1.40
C LEU A 95 8.90 5.37 0.99
N ALA A 96 9.88 4.78 1.69
CA ALA A 96 10.30 3.40 1.44
C ALA A 96 9.19 2.39 1.72
N GLU A 97 8.39 2.60 2.78
CA GLU A 97 7.22 1.78 3.04
C GLU A 97 6.18 1.91 1.91
N ARG A 98 5.91 3.14 1.47
CA ARG A 98 4.95 3.42 0.41
C ARG A 98 5.39 2.83 -0.94
N SER A 99 6.66 2.90 -1.29
CA SER A 99 7.19 2.34 -2.54
C SER A 99 7.45 0.84 -2.49
N GLY A 100 7.60 0.26 -1.30
CA GLY A 100 7.77 -1.17 -1.08
C GLY A 100 6.46 -1.86 -0.75
N ALA A 101 6.14 -1.93 0.54
CA ALA A 101 5.00 -2.69 1.07
C ALA A 101 3.65 -2.25 0.47
N CYS A 102 3.50 -0.97 0.12
CA CYS A 102 2.26 -0.45 -0.46
C CYS A 102 2.18 -0.52 -1.99
N ALA A 103 3.23 -0.97 -2.68
CA ALA A 103 3.23 -1.10 -4.14
C ALA A 103 2.10 -2.01 -4.65
N ALA A 104 1.72 -3.02 -3.86
CA ALA A 104 0.61 -3.91 -4.18
C ALA A 104 -0.75 -3.17 -4.28
N TRP A 105 -0.90 -2.01 -3.64
CA TRP A 105 -2.17 -1.31 -3.54
C TRP A 105 -2.22 0.02 -4.29
N LEU A 106 -1.05 0.56 -4.70
CA LEU A 106 -0.89 1.92 -5.21
C LEU A 106 -0.42 2.00 -6.68
N ASN A 107 -0.34 0.87 -7.38
CA ASN A 107 0.00 0.80 -8.82
C ASN A 107 -1.25 0.65 -9.71
#